data_AF-A0A480BUW0-F1
#
_entry.id   AF-A0A480BUW0-F1
#
_cell.length_a   1.000
_cell.length_b   1.000
_cell.length_c   1.000
_cell.angle_alpha   90.00
_cell.angle_beta   90.00
_cell.angle_gamma   90.00
#
_symmetry.space_group_name_H-M   'P 1'
#
loop_
_entity.id
_entity.type
_entity.pdbx_description
1 polymer ?
#
loop_
_entity_poly.entity_id
_entity_poly.type
_entity_poly.pdbx_seq_one_letter_code
_entity_poly.pdbx_strand_id
1 'polypeptide(L)' 'MGILRIGKVAINVLDLDEARRHYGDFLGLTETASAPGEAYFKGWDEYDHHSVILRESDRAGLDHLAFKVRFPDDLAR' A
#
# COMPACT_ATOMS: atom_id res chain seq x y z
N MET A 1 -24.70 -0.11 1.10
CA MET A 1 -23.35 -0.52 0.65
C MET A 1 -22.37 0.52 1.17
N GLY A 2 -21.59 0.16 2.20
CA GLY A 2 -20.74 1.10 2.95
C GLY A 2 -19.32 1.29 2.39
N ILE A 3 -18.98 0.60 1.30
CA ILE A 3 -17.65 0.68 0.66
C ILE A 3 -17.55 1.94 -0.21
N LEU A 4 -16.46 2.70 -0.06
CA LEU A 4 -16.16 3.91 -0.83
C LEU A 4 -15.27 3.62 -2.04
N ARG A 5 -14.08 3.06 -1.79
CA ARG A 5 -13.04 2.84 -2.81
C ARG A 5 -12.03 1.79 -2.33
N ILE A 6 -11.15 1.35 -3.22
CA ILE A 6 -9.89 0.72 -2.81
C ILE A 6 -9.11 1.71 -1.95
N GLY A 7 -8.76 1.30 -0.74
CA GLY A 7 -8.01 2.12 0.21
C GLY A 7 -6.51 1.88 0.07
N LYS A 8 -6.11 0.61 0.04
CA LYS A 8 -4.70 0.21 -0.10
C LYS A 8 -4.55 -1.13 -0.80
N VAL A 9 -3.38 -1.30 -1.43
CA VAL A 9 -2.89 -2.54 -1.99
C VAL A 9 -1.58 -2.91 -1.32
N ALA A 10 -1.46 -4.16 -0.88
CA ALA A 10 -0.20 -4.73 -0.43
C ALA A 10 0.30 -5.75 -1.47
N ILE A 11 1.53 -5.58 -1.90
CA ILE A 11 2.19 -6.47 -2.84
C ILE A 11 3.48 -7.03 -2.25
N ASN A 12 3.73 -8.28 -2.56
CA ASN A 12 4.97 -8.97 -2.24
C ASN A 12 6.00 -8.71 -3.34
N VAL A 13 7.20 -8.29 -2.92
CA VAL A 13 8.34 -7.97 -3.77
C VAL A 13 9.53 -8.83 -3.35
N LEU A 14 10.38 -9.19 -4.32
CA LEU A 14 11.50 -10.10 -4.08
C LEU A 14 12.72 -9.40 -3.43
N ASP A 15 12.87 -8.10 -3.70
CA ASP A 15 13.92 -7.25 -3.16
C ASP A 15 13.28 -5.90 -2.81
N LEU A 16 13.30 -5.54 -1.53
CA LEU A 16 12.62 -4.34 -1.06
C LEU A 16 13.31 -3.05 -1.53
N ASP A 17 14.63 -3.05 -1.64
CA ASP A 17 15.40 -1.87 -2.02
C ASP A 17 15.27 -1.58 -3.52
N GLU A 18 15.24 -2.61 -4.36
CA GLU A 18 14.90 -2.47 -5.78
C GLU A 18 13.46 -1.99 -5.95
N ALA A 19 12.52 -2.53 -5.19
CA ALA A 19 11.14 -2.10 -5.25
C ALA A 19 10.97 -0.64 -4.80
N ARG A 20 11.65 -0.22 -3.72
CA ARG A 20 11.66 1.19 -3.28
C ARG A 20 12.16 2.12 -4.38
N ARG A 21 13.24 1.78 -5.09
CA ARG A 21 13.72 2.57 -6.25
C ARG A 21 12.66 2.63 -7.36
N HIS A 22 12.02 1.50 -7.66
CA HIS A 22 11.00 1.47 -8.71
C HIS A 22 9.77 2.32 -8.36
N TYR A 23 9.18 2.12 -7.18
CA TYR A 23 7.96 2.81 -6.77
C TYR A 23 8.22 4.26 -6.33
N GLY A 24 9.37 4.54 -5.74
CA GLY A 24 9.78 5.88 -5.31
C GLY A 24 10.34 6.72 -6.45
N ASP A 25 11.46 6.29 -7.05
CA ASP A 25 12.24 7.13 -7.97
C ASP A 25 11.65 7.13 -9.39
N PHE A 26 11.20 5.99 -9.90
CA PHE A 26 10.68 5.89 -11.27
C PHE A 26 9.20 6.22 -11.37
N LEU A 27 8.39 5.67 -10.46
CA LEU A 27 6.96 5.93 -10.45
C LEU A 27 6.60 7.25 -9.73
N GLY A 28 7.47 7.74 -8.86
CA GLY A 28 7.29 9.02 -8.17
C GLY A 28 6.36 8.95 -6.95
N LEU A 29 6.14 7.76 -6.37
CA LEU A 29 5.36 7.66 -5.13
C LEU A 29 6.19 8.17 -3.96
N THR A 30 5.51 8.79 -2.99
CA THR A 30 6.15 9.29 -1.77
C THR A 30 6.17 8.20 -0.70
N GLU A 31 7.35 7.82 -0.22
CA GLU A 31 7.48 6.95 0.97
C GLU A 31 7.05 7.73 2.22
N THR A 32 6.17 7.11 3.01
CA THR A 32 5.50 7.74 4.17
C THR A 32 5.95 7.12 5.48
N ALA A 33 6.29 5.84 5.46
CA ALA A 33 6.86 5.11 6.57
C ALA A 33 7.61 3.87 6.04
N SER A 34 8.44 3.29 6.91
CA SER A 34 9.09 2.01 6.68
C SER A 34 9.08 1.18 7.97
N ALA A 35 9.13 -0.13 7.80
CA ALA A 35 9.29 -1.11 8.87
C ALA A 35 10.20 -2.25 8.38
N PRO A 36 10.69 -3.15 9.25
CA PRO A 36 11.48 -4.30 8.81
C PRO A 36 10.71 -5.13 7.76
N GLY A 37 11.29 -5.25 6.57
CA GLY A 37 10.69 -5.97 5.43
C GLY A 37 9.52 -5.23 4.75
N GLU A 38 9.23 -3.98 5.09
CA GLU A 38 8.08 -3.24 4.54
C GLU A 38 8.38 -1.77 4.22
N ALA A 39 7.74 -1.26 3.17
CA ALA A 39 7.76 0.16 2.81
C ALA A 39 6.35 0.64 2.42
N TYR A 40 5.99 1.85 2.85
CA TYR A 40 4.64 2.39 2.71
C TYR A 40 4.66 3.62 1.82
N PHE A 41 3.93 3.57 0.73
CA PHE A 41 3.92 4.60 -0.31
C PHE A 41 2.54 5.21 -0.52
N LYS A 42 2.52 6.48 -0.89
CA LYS A 42 1.31 7.18 -1.31
C LYS A 42 1.53 7.95 -2.61
N GLY A 43 0.45 8.09 -3.37
CA GLY A 43 0.41 9.01 -4.52
C GLY A 43 0.33 10.46 -4.05
N TRP A 44 0.63 11.40 -4.94
CA TRP A 44 0.60 12.83 -4.65
C TRP A 44 -0.77 13.32 -4.15
N ASP A 45 -1.86 12.83 -4.75
CA ASP A 45 -3.25 13.21 -4.41
C ASP A 45 -3.85 12.38 -3.26
N GLU A 46 -3.06 11.48 -2.65
CA GLU A 46 -3.56 10.66 -1.54
C GLU A 46 -3.50 11.43 -0.20
N TYR A 47 -4.66 11.52 0.44
CA TYR A 47 -4.83 12.12 1.77
C TYR A 47 -4.59 11.12 2.90
N ASP A 48 -4.91 9.85 2.68
CA ASP A 48 -4.67 8.79 3.66
C ASP A 48 -3.15 8.53 3.81
N HIS A 49 -2.76 7.78 4.86
CA HIS A 49 -1.35 7.54 5.17
C HIS A 49 -0.59 6.88 4.00
N HIS A 50 -1.19 5.90 3.33
CA HIS A 50 -0.58 5.16 2.23
C HIS A 50 -1.66 4.53 1.36
N SER A 51 -1.35 4.32 0.08
CA SER A 51 -2.17 3.53 -0.85
C SER A 51 -1.47 2.25 -1.28
N VAL A 52 -0.14 2.16 -1.14
CA VAL A 52 0.67 1.02 -1.58
C VAL A 52 1.57 0.56 -0.44
N ILE A 53 1.61 -0.75 -0.20
CA ILE A 53 2.52 -1.39 0.74
C ILE A 53 3.38 -2.37 -0.05
N LEU A 54 4.70 -2.22 0.05
CA LEU A 54 5.68 -3.18 -0.45
C LEU A 54 6.09 -4.07 0.71
N ARG A 55 6.00 -5.39 0.53
CA ARG A 55 6.39 -6.40 1.52
C ARG A 55 7.46 -7.30 0.92
N GLU A 56 8.60 -7.43 1.56
CA GLU A 56 9.64 -8.35 1.11
C GLU A 56 9.21 -9.81 1.32
N SER A 57 9.37 -10.64 0.29
CA SER A 57 8.94 -12.04 0.30
C SER A 57 9.72 -12.86 -0.74
N ASP A 58 9.77 -14.18 -0.54
CA ASP A 58 10.35 -15.14 -1.49
C ASP A 58 9.50 -15.33 -2.77
N ARG A 59 8.29 -14.77 -2.82
CA ARG A 59 7.37 -14.89 -3.94
C ARG A 59 6.68 -13.57 -4.26
N ALA A 60 6.81 -13.12 -5.50
CA ALA A 60 6.08 -11.95 -5.99
C ALA A 60 4.57 -12.23 -6.10
N GLY A 61 3.74 -11.23 -5.78
CA GLY A 61 2.29 -11.35 -5.93
C GLY A 61 1.49 -10.30 -5.17
N LEU A 62 0.17 -10.35 -5.35
CA LEU A 62 -0.77 -9.60 -4.53
C LEU A 62 -0.91 -10.30 -3.17
N ASP A 63 -0.65 -9.59 -2.08
CA ASP A 63 -0.85 -10.09 -0.72
C ASP A 63 -2.30 -9.86 -0.29
N HIS A 64 -2.73 -8.60 -0.24
CA HIS A 64 -4.12 -8.25 0.04
C HIS A 64 -4.53 -6.88 -0.52
N LEU A 65 -5.84 -6.69 -0.63
CA LEU A 65 -6.48 -5.41 -0.88
C LEU A 65 -7.32 -5.03 0.33
N ALA A 66 -7.34 -3.75 0.68
CA ALA A 66 -8.29 -3.24 1.67
C ALA A 66 -9.17 -2.17 1.04
N PHE A 67 -10.46 -2.23 1.35
CA PHE A 67 -11.46 -1.29 0.89
C PHE A 67 -11.79 -0.30 2.00
N LYS A 68 -11.77 0.99 1.67
CA LYS A 68 -12.16 2.04 2.60
C LYS A 68 -13.67 2.06 2.72
N VAL A 69 -14.19 2.05 3.94
CA VAL A 69 -15.61 2.21 4.24
C VAL A 69 -15.95 3.66 4.59
N ARG A 70 -17.23 4.01 4.52
CA ARG A 70 -17.71 5.38 4.77
C ARG A 70 -17.71 5.72 6.26
N PHE A 71 -18.17 4.81 7.10
CA PHE A 71 -18.26 5.02 8.55
C PHE A 71 -17.58 3.88 9.33
N PRO A 72 -17.09 4.13 10.55
CA PRO A 72 -16.52 3.07 11.39
C PRO A 72 -17.45 1.87 11.60
N ASP A 73 -18.75 2.13 11.78
CA ASP A 73 -19.77 1.08 11.97
C ASP A 73 -19.94 0.16 10.76
N ASP A 74 -19.50 0.58 9.56
CA ASP A 74 -19.51 -0.26 8.36
C ASP A 74 -18.43 -1.36 8.40
N LEU A 75 -17.48 -1.33 9.35
CA LEU A 75 -16.49 -2.40 9.57
C LEU A 75 -17.08 -3.62 10.31
N ALA A 76 -18.15 -3.42 11.08
CA ALA A 76 -18.78 -4.47 11.88
C ALA A 76 -19.83 -5.29 11.09
N ARG A 77 -19.94 -5.04 9.79
CA ARG A 77 -21.01 -5.55 8.91
C ARG A 77 -20.50 -6.56 7.90
#